data_AF-A0A9P0EIW0-F1
#
_entry.id   AF-A0A9P0EIW0-F1
#
_cell.length_a   1.000
_cell.length_b   1.000
_cell.length_c   1.000
_cell.angle_alpha   90.00
_cell.angle_beta   90.00
_cell.angle_gamma   90.00
#
_symmetry.space_group_name_H-M   'P 1'
#
loop_
_entity.id
_entity.type
_entity.pdbx_description
1 polymer ?
#
loop_
_entity_poly.entity_id
_entity_poly.type
_entity_poly.pdbx_seq_one_letter_code
_entity_poly.pdbx_strand_id
1 'polypeptide(L)'
;MSFTVIICPGAWPLVSFFEPLIQAFKDRGHAVVCKVRDSYPTFDPMNPPALNPDTDYLRTQVLGPAIETGVDVVVFMHSYGGIYGAEALKGLSKQERAAKGLEGGVIAAILTCAFVGSTGSTALDLHWDPYQDPNFKGKLGFIYTGADRIFPIEAQRQAVSKAEIKHTYLLEDSSHSPHLEQPENLAGLVIDMVRDITGGTKI
;
A
#
# COMPACT_ATOMS: atom_id res chain seq x y z
N MET A 1 -4.27 -7.27 17.77
CA MET A 1 -3.97 -5.87 17.40
C MET A 1 -5.05 -5.42 16.43
N SER A 2 -5.63 -4.22 16.60
CA SER A 2 -6.65 -3.68 15.69
C SER A 2 -6.06 -2.53 14.88
N PHE A 3 -6.38 -2.47 13.59
CA PHE A 3 -5.97 -1.42 12.66
C PHE A 3 -6.95 -1.34 11.49
N THR A 4 -6.96 -0.20 10.82
CA THR A 4 -7.73 0.00 9.58
C THR A 4 -6.84 -0.23 8.37
N VAL A 5 -7.28 -1.09 7.46
CA VAL A 5 -6.61 -1.33 6.17
C VAL A 5 -7.13 -0.32 5.14
N ILE A 6 -6.24 0.45 4.55
CA ILE A 6 -6.52 1.25 3.36
C ILE A 6 -6.00 0.49 2.16
N ILE A 7 -6.91 0.02 1.30
CA ILE A 7 -6.55 -0.66 0.06
C ILE A 7 -6.35 0.40 -1.03
N CYS A 8 -5.18 0.35 -1.66
CA CYS A 8 -4.80 1.11 -2.84
C CYS A 8 -4.77 0.16 -4.05
N PRO A 9 -5.86 0.10 -4.85
CA PRO A 9 -5.93 -0.76 -6.02
C PRO A 9 -4.90 -0.47 -7.11
N GLY A 10 -4.78 -1.43 -8.03
CA GLY A 10 -4.05 -1.25 -9.27
C GLY A 10 -4.75 -0.36 -10.29
N ALA A 11 -4.24 -0.35 -11.52
CA ALA A 11 -4.87 0.33 -12.65
C ALA A 11 -6.22 -0.33 -13.00
N TRP A 12 -7.11 0.43 -13.65
CA TRP A 12 -8.51 0.06 -13.93
C TRP A 12 -9.26 -0.45 -12.70
N PRO A 13 -9.29 0.33 -11.61
CA PRO A 13 -9.74 -0.20 -10.35
C PRO A 13 -11.27 -0.34 -10.33
N LEU A 14 -11.74 -1.56 -10.06
CA LEU A 14 -13.09 -1.79 -9.59
C LEU A 14 -13.01 -2.25 -8.14
N VAL A 15 -13.66 -1.51 -7.24
CA VAL A 15 -13.69 -1.85 -5.80
C VAL A 15 -14.20 -3.28 -5.59
N SER A 16 -15.12 -3.74 -6.45
CA SER A 16 -15.66 -5.09 -6.43
C SER A 16 -14.61 -6.20 -6.59
N PHE A 17 -13.47 -5.93 -7.23
CA PHE A 17 -12.39 -6.92 -7.31
C PHE A 17 -11.75 -7.18 -5.95
N PHE A 18 -11.78 -6.20 -5.05
CA PHE A 18 -11.22 -6.33 -3.70
C PHE A 18 -12.23 -6.82 -2.67
N GLU A 19 -13.50 -7.02 -3.02
CA GLU A 19 -14.54 -7.49 -2.09
C GLU A 19 -14.14 -8.76 -1.33
N PRO A 20 -13.59 -9.82 -1.96
CA PRO A 20 -13.16 -11.01 -1.24
C PRO A 20 -12.08 -10.70 -0.19
N LEU A 21 -11.09 -9.88 -0.54
CA LEU A 21 -10.03 -9.46 0.39
C LEU A 21 -10.55 -8.54 1.50
N ILE A 22 -11.47 -7.63 1.18
CA ILE A 22 -12.15 -6.77 2.15
C ILE A 22 -12.87 -7.63 3.18
N GLN A 23 -13.59 -8.66 2.73
CA GLN A 23 -14.30 -9.58 3.62
C GLN A 23 -13.32 -10.38 4.48
N ALA A 24 -12.24 -10.89 3.90
CA ALA A 24 -11.21 -11.62 4.63
C ALA A 24 -10.59 -10.80 5.79
N PHE A 25 -10.35 -9.50 5.59
CA PHE A 25 -9.89 -8.62 6.67
C PHE A 25 -10.96 -8.36 7.73
N LYS A 26 -12.22 -8.13 7.31
CA LYS A 26 -13.34 -7.91 8.23
C LYS A 26 -13.60 -9.11 9.13
N ASP A 27 -13.56 -10.32 8.57
CA ASP A 27 -13.72 -11.57 9.32
C ASP A 27 -12.61 -11.78 10.36
N ARG A 28 -11.46 -11.12 10.18
CA ARG A 28 -10.34 -11.08 11.15
C ARG A 28 -10.39 -9.87 12.08
N GLY A 29 -11.46 -9.09 12.06
CA GLY A 29 -11.68 -7.96 12.98
C GLY A 29 -10.99 -6.66 12.56
N HIS A 30 -10.57 -6.52 11.30
CA HIS A 30 -9.95 -5.31 10.79
C HIS A 30 -10.94 -4.49 9.95
N ALA A 31 -11.04 -3.19 10.24
CA ALA A 31 -11.77 -2.27 9.39
C ALA A 31 -11.04 -2.11 8.05
N VAL A 32 -11.79 -1.90 6.96
CA VAL A 32 -11.21 -1.76 5.62
C VAL A 32 -11.86 -0.61 4.88
N VAL A 33 -11.05 0.20 4.21
CA VAL A 33 -11.49 1.23 3.28
C VAL A 33 -10.83 0.98 1.93
N CYS A 34 -11.65 0.81 0.90
CA CYS A 34 -11.22 0.78 -0.49
C CYS A 34 -12.08 1.78 -1.26
N LYS A 35 -11.49 2.92 -1.63
CA LYS A 35 -12.16 3.97 -2.39
C LYS A 35 -11.28 4.36 -3.57
N VAL A 36 -11.91 4.51 -4.72
CA VAL A 36 -11.29 4.91 -5.98
C VAL A 36 -12.08 6.08 -6.52
N ARG A 37 -11.47 6.87 -7.40
CA ARG A 37 -12.19 7.95 -8.09
C ARG A 37 -13.26 7.37 -9.00
N ASP A 38 -14.37 8.10 -9.14
CA ASP A 38 -15.45 7.74 -10.06
C ASP A 38 -15.02 7.83 -11.54
N SER A 39 -13.98 8.61 -11.82
CA SER A 39 -13.43 8.77 -13.16
C SER A 39 -11.94 9.09 -13.16
N TYR A 40 -11.29 8.72 -14.26
CA TYR A 40 -9.91 9.11 -14.53
C TYR A 40 -9.80 10.63 -14.68
N PRO A 41 -8.76 11.25 -14.09
CA PRO A 41 -8.48 12.66 -14.33
C PRO A 41 -8.20 12.88 -15.82
N THR A 42 -8.91 13.83 -16.41
CA THR A 42 -8.54 14.39 -17.71
C THR A 42 -7.71 15.64 -17.47
N PHE A 43 -6.47 15.65 -17.94
CA PHE A 43 -5.61 16.83 -17.93
C PHE A 43 -4.92 16.99 -19.28
N ASP A 44 -4.46 18.21 -19.56
CA ASP A 44 -3.67 18.48 -20.76
C ASP A 44 -2.35 17.71 -20.66
N PRO A 45 -2.04 16.80 -21.60
CA PRO A 45 -0.78 16.07 -21.59
C PRO A 45 0.45 16.98 -21.70
N MET A 46 0.30 18.18 -22.27
CA MET A 46 1.38 19.18 -22.37
C MET A 46 1.55 19.99 -21.08
N ASN A 47 0.59 19.92 -20.16
CA ASN A 47 0.64 20.59 -18.88
C ASN A 47 0.06 19.67 -17.78
N PRO A 48 0.76 18.56 -17.48
CA PRO A 48 0.29 17.62 -16.49
C PRO A 48 0.29 18.26 -15.08
N PRO A 49 -0.60 17.80 -14.19
CA PRO A 49 -0.58 18.25 -12.80
C PRO A 49 0.76 17.89 -12.15
N ALA A 50 1.22 18.75 -11.24
CA ALA A 50 2.47 18.52 -10.53
C ALA A 50 2.43 17.19 -9.76
N LEU A 51 1.37 16.93 -9.00
CA LEU A 51 1.20 15.67 -8.30
C LEU A 51 0.35 14.70 -9.12
N ASN A 52 0.64 13.40 -9.02
CA ASN A 52 -0.25 12.38 -9.53
C ASN A 52 -1.66 12.56 -8.91
N PRO A 53 -2.72 12.72 -9.72
CA PRO A 53 -4.06 12.98 -9.20
C PRO A 53 -4.64 11.85 -8.34
N ASP A 54 -4.18 10.61 -8.52
CA ASP A 54 -4.58 9.49 -7.67
C ASP A 54 -3.90 9.56 -6.29
N THR A 55 -2.67 10.08 -6.23
CA THR A 55 -1.98 10.39 -4.97
C THR A 55 -2.77 11.43 -4.19
N ASP A 56 -3.15 12.53 -4.85
CA ASP A 56 -3.91 13.62 -4.22
C ASP A 56 -5.28 13.13 -3.71
N TYR A 57 -6.01 12.38 -4.52
CA TYR A 57 -7.29 11.82 -4.13
C TYR A 57 -7.16 10.86 -2.94
N LEU A 58 -6.23 9.90 -2.99
CA LEU A 58 -6.01 8.97 -1.89
C LEU A 58 -5.67 9.73 -0.60
N ARG A 59 -4.80 10.73 -0.70
CA ARG A 59 -4.37 11.52 0.45
C ARG A 59 -5.52 12.30 1.08
N THR A 60 -6.29 13.03 0.26
CA THR A 60 -7.30 13.98 0.74
C THR A 60 -8.64 13.33 1.06
N GLN A 61 -9.04 12.29 0.31
CA GLN A 61 -10.38 11.70 0.42
C GLN A 61 -10.41 10.39 1.22
N VAL A 62 -9.25 9.76 1.45
CA VAL A 62 -9.18 8.43 2.06
C VAL A 62 -8.26 8.41 3.28
N LEU A 63 -6.95 8.62 3.10
CA LEU A 63 -5.97 8.53 4.18
C LEU A 63 -6.15 9.62 5.23
N GLY A 64 -6.29 10.89 4.81
CA GLY A 64 -6.51 12.02 5.71
C GLY A 64 -7.70 11.79 6.66
N PRO A 65 -8.92 11.60 6.13
CA PRO A 65 -10.10 11.36 6.95
C PRO A 65 -9.97 10.13 7.86
N ALA A 66 -9.38 9.03 7.38
CA ALA A 66 -9.20 7.84 8.20
C ALA A 66 -8.25 8.09 9.37
N ILE A 67 -7.10 8.70 9.11
CA ILE A 67 -6.05 8.95 10.12
C ILE A 67 -6.49 10.03 11.14
N GLU A 68 -7.29 11.01 10.72
CA GLU A 68 -7.85 12.02 11.62
C GLU A 68 -8.74 11.44 12.73
N THR A 69 -9.28 10.23 12.54
CA THR A 69 -10.01 9.50 13.60
C THR A 69 -9.11 8.92 14.70
N GLY A 70 -7.78 9.08 14.60
CA GLY A 70 -6.82 8.63 15.61
C GLY A 70 -6.47 7.15 15.55
N VAL A 71 -6.87 6.43 14.49
CA VAL A 71 -6.63 4.99 14.34
C VAL A 71 -5.26 4.67 13.74
N ASP A 72 -4.75 3.48 14.06
CA ASP A 72 -3.61 2.90 13.37
C ASP A 72 -4.02 2.41 11.98
N VAL A 73 -3.21 2.77 10.98
CA VAL A 73 -3.48 2.50 9.57
C VAL A 73 -2.41 1.61 8.97
N VAL A 74 -2.87 0.58 8.24
CA VAL A 74 -2.04 -0.23 7.34
C VAL A 74 -2.44 0.11 5.91
N VAL A 75 -1.48 0.51 5.08
CA VAL A 75 -1.74 0.80 3.66
C VAL A 75 -1.36 -0.41 2.83
N PHE A 76 -2.34 -1.07 2.22
CA PHE A 76 -2.15 -2.20 1.33
C PHE A 76 -2.15 -1.72 -0.12
N MET A 77 -1.03 -1.90 -0.82
CA MET A 77 -0.80 -1.39 -2.17
C MET A 77 -0.68 -2.54 -3.17
N HIS A 78 -1.52 -2.53 -4.19
CA HIS A 78 -1.53 -3.54 -5.26
C HIS A 78 -1.15 -2.91 -6.59
N SER A 79 -0.25 -3.54 -7.36
CA SER A 79 0.10 -3.09 -8.72
C SER A 79 0.47 -1.60 -8.78
N TYR A 80 -0.20 -0.81 -9.64
CA TYR A 80 -0.12 0.64 -9.71
C TYR A 80 -0.35 1.38 -8.37
N GLY A 81 -1.11 0.76 -7.44
CA GLY A 81 -1.27 1.19 -6.05
C GLY A 81 0.03 1.47 -5.31
N GLY A 82 1.12 0.78 -5.69
CA GLY A 82 2.45 1.04 -5.11
C GLY A 82 3.08 2.36 -5.53
N ILE A 83 2.58 3.02 -6.58
CA ILE A 83 3.07 4.33 -7.04
C ILE A 83 2.37 5.44 -6.27
N TYR A 84 1.06 5.59 -6.51
CA TYR A 84 0.30 6.69 -5.90
C TYR A 84 0.08 6.47 -4.40
N GLY A 85 -0.03 5.21 -3.98
CA GLY A 85 -0.14 4.84 -2.57
C GLY A 85 1.10 5.18 -1.79
N ALA A 86 2.29 4.91 -2.35
CA ALA A 86 3.55 5.21 -1.70
C ALA A 86 3.73 6.71 -1.53
N GLU A 87 3.52 7.51 -2.58
CA GLU A 87 3.69 8.96 -2.51
C GLU A 87 2.74 9.63 -1.51
N ALA A 88 1.52 9.09 -1.37
CA ALA A 88 0.50 9.63 -0.47
C ALA A 88 0.87 9.52 1.02
N LEU A 89 1.87 8.71 1.40
CA LEU A 89 2.23 8.45 2.80
C LEU A 89 3.01 9.59 3.47
N LYS A 90 3.54 10.55 2.69
CA LYS A 90 4.41 11.63 3.19
C LYS A 90 3.82 12.33 4.41
N GLY A 91 4.52 12.36 5.55
CA GLY A 91 4.03 13.06 6.74
C GLY A 91 2.93 12.35 7.53
N LEU A 92 2.55 11.12 7.16
CA LEU A 92 1.43 10.38 7.77
C LEU A 92 1.86 9.23 8.66
N SER A 93 3.17 9.00 8.87
CA SER A 93 3.60 7.94 9.77
C SER A 93 3.10 8.19 11.19
N LYS A 94 2.86 7.11 11.94
CA LYS A 94 2.49 7.22 13.37
C LYS A 94 3.52 8.00 14.18
N GLN A 95 4.81 7.92 13.81
CA GLN A 95 5.89 8.63 14.49
C GLN A 95 5.82 10.14 14.25
N GLU A 96 5.63 10.58 13.01
CA GLU A 96 5.50 12.00 12.66
C GLU A 96 4.26 12.62 13.30
N ARG A 97 3.18 11.85 13.42
CA ARG A 97 1.96 12.28 14.10
C ARG A 97 2.14 12.38 15.60
N ALA A 98 2.74 11.37 16.23
CA ALA A 98 3.03 11.41 17.66
C ALA A 98 3.93 12.60 18.04
N ALA A 99 4.91 12.96 17.20
CA ALA A 99 5.73 14.16 17.40
C ALA A 99 4.94 15.48 17.41
N LYS A 100 3.71 15.48 16.87
CA LYS A 100 2.78 16.61 16.87
C LYS A 100 1.67 16.47 17.94
N GLY A 101 1.76 15.48 18.82
CA GLY A 101 0.71 15.19 19.82
C GLY A 101 -0.58 14.61 19.23
N LEU A 102 -0.52 14.04 18.02
CA LEU A 102 -1.68 13.44 17.36
C LEU A 102 -1.66 11.92 17.51
N GLU A 103 -2.84 11.32 17.70
CA GLU A 103 -3.00 9.86 17.76
C GLU A 103 -3.08 9.24 16.36
N GLY A 104 -2.85 7.93 16.30
CA GLY A 104 -2.91 7.14 15.07
C GLY A 104 -1.84 7.47 14.03
N GLY A 105 -2.01 6.90 12.84
CA GLY A 105 -1.10 7.09 11.72
C GLY A 105 -0.71 5.78 11.05
N VAL A 106 0.07 5.91 9.98
CA VAL A 106 0.53 4.74 9.21
C VAL A 106 1.56 3.97 10.04
N ILE A 107 1.25 2.72 10.34
CA ILE A 107 2.11 1.80 11.11
C ILE A 107 2.87 0.82 10.22
N ALA A 108 2.31 0.49 9.05
CA ALA A 108 2.93 -0.35 8.04
C ALA A 108 2.39 -0.02 6.65
N ALA A 109 3.23 -0.17 5.62
CA ALA A 109 2.81 -0.08 4.24
C ALA A 109 3.25 -1.36 3.50
N ILE A 110 2.28 -2.09 2.97
CA ILE A 110 2.48 -3.44 2.44
C ILE A 110 2.17 -3.43 0.96
N LEU A 111 3.16 -3.80 0.17
CA LEU A 111 3.08 -3.91 -1.28
C LEU A 111 2.79 -5.36 -1.65
N THR A 112 1.95 -5.59 -2.66
CA THR A 112 1.70 -6.92 -3.22
C THR A 112 1.66 -6.82 -4.72
N CYS A 113 2.59 -7.54 -5.38
CA CYS A 113 2.83 -7.45 -6.83
C CYS A 113 2.77 -6.01 -7.36
N ALA A 114 3.27 -5.06 -6.57
CA ALA A 114 3.09 -3.64 -6.76
C ALA A 114 4.36 -2.98 -7.29
N PHE A 115 4.19 -1.92 -8.07
CA PHE A 115 5.31 -1.15 -8.57
C PHE A 115 5.93 -0.34 -7.45
N VAL A 116 7.26 -0.32 -7.42
CA VAL A 116 8.08 0.44 -6.48
C VAL A 116 8.65 1.61 -7.25
N GLY A 117 7.99 2.77 -7.17
CA GLY A 117 8.49 4.00 -7.80
C GLY A 117 9.53 4.68 -6.93
N SER A 118 10.64 5.12 -7.50
CA SER A 118 11.62 5.96 -6.80
C SER A 118 11.62 7.37 -7.37
N THR A 119 11.85 8.35 -6.51
CA THR A 119 12.14 9.73 -6.92
C THR A 119 13.23 9.78 -8.01
N GLY A 120 13.06 10.64 -9.02
CA GLY A 120 14.02 10.83 -10.11
C GLY A 120 14.06 9.73 -11.18
N SER A 121 13.10 8.79 -11.20
CA SER A 121 12.96 7.81 -12.28
C SER A 121 12.05 8.34 -13.41
N THR A 122 12.48 8.21 -14.66
CA THR A 122 11.84 8.88 -15.82
C THR A 122 10.50 8.29 -16.25
N ALA A 123 10.13 7.10 -15.76
CA ALA A 123 8.88 6.43 -16.18
C ALA A 123 7.69 6.78 -15.27
N LEU A 124 7.93 7.24 -14.05
CA LEU A 124 6.92 7.45 -13.00
C LEU A 124 7.40 8.56 -12.06
N ASP A 125 7.59 9.78 -12.60
CA ASP A 125 8.17 10.92 -11.88
C ASP A 125 7.45 11.17 -10.54
N LEU A 126 8.01 10.63 -9.46
CA LEU A 126 7.52 10.81 -8.10
C LEU A 126 8.27 11.97 -7.46
N HIS A 127 7.54 12.81 -6.74
CA HIS A 127 8.14 13.90 -5.97
C HIS A 127 8.63 13.45 -4.60
N TRP A 128 8.14 12.32 -4.11
CA TRP A 128 8.56 11.72 -2.85
C TRP A 128 8.26 10.23 -2.84
N ASP A 129 9.10 9.46 -2.15
CA ASP A 129 8.88 8.04 -1.91
C ASP A 129 9.23 7.67 -0.45
N PRO A 130 8.59 6.65 0.12
CA PRO A 130 8.81 6.24 1.51
C PRO A 130 10.08 5.40 1.69
N TYR A 131 10.74 4.96 0.63
CA TYR A 131 11.77 3.91 0.70
C TYR A 131 13.04 4.39 1.37
N GLN A 132 13.35 5.69 1.26
CA GLN A 132 14.49 6.33 1.90
C GLN A 132 14.10 7.24 3.09
N ASP A 133 12.81 7.32 3.44
CA ASP A 133 12.34 8.15 4.54
C ASP A 133 12.59 7.45 5.91
N PRO A 134 13.29 8.10 6.86
CA PRO A 134 13.58 7.50 8.17
C PRO A 134 12.32 7.13 8.97
N ASN A 135 11.18 7.80 8.73
CA ASN A 135 9.93 7.50 9.42
C ASN A 135 9.25 6.22 8.90
N PHE A 136 9.64 5.73 7.72
CA PHE A 136 9.15 4.49 7.12
C PHE A 136 10.21 3.37 7.10
N LYS A 137 11.44 3.65 7.55
CA LYS A 137 12.50 2.64 7.71
C LYS A 137 12.00 1.46 8.55
N GLY A 138 12.03 0.26 7.98
CA GLY A 138 11.56 -0.97 8.62
C GLY A 138 10.04 -1.12 8.71
N LYS A 139 9.25 -0.21 8.10
CA LYS A 139 7.78 -0.25 8.11
C LYS A 139 7.17 -0.65 6.77
N LEU A 140 8.01 -1.00 5.81
CA LEU A 140 7.62 -1.44 4.49
C LEU A 140 7.74 -2.96 4.39
N GLY A 141 6.80 -3.59 3.71
CA GLY A 141 6.83 -5.01 3.42
C GLY A 141 6.31 -5.33 2.03
N PHE A 142 6.71 -6.48 1.49
CA PHE A 142 6.36 -6.89 0.13
C PHE A 142 5.92 -8.36 0.08
N ILE A 143 4.73 -8.62 -0.48
CA ILE A 143 4.23 -9.96 -0.74
C ILE A 143 4.40 -10.24 -2.24
N TYR A 144 5.31 -11.16 -2.54
CA TYR A 144 5.57 -11.64 -3.88
C TYR A 144 4.44 -12.54 -4.39
N THR A 145 4.28 -12.56 -5.71
CA THR A 145 3.38 -13.48 -6.43
C THR A 145 4.19 -14.23 -7.47
N GLY A 146 4.34 -15.54 -7.31
CA GLY A 146 5.30 -16.33 -8.10
C GLY A 146 4.82 -16.64 -9.52
N ALA A 147 3.51 -16.68 -9.76
CA ALA A 147 2.91 -16.95 -11.07
C ALA A 147 2.46 -15.68 -11.80
N ASP A 148 2.90 -14.50 -11.36
CA ASP A 148 2.56 -13.22 -11.99
C ASP A 148 3.22 -13.05 -13.36
N ARG A 149 2.38 -12.89 -14.39
CA ARG A 149 2.79 -12.69 -15.78
C ARG A 149 2.77 -11.22 -16.22
N ILE A 150 2.23 -10.33 -15.40
CA ILE A 150 2.21 -8.88 -15.63
C ILE A 150 3.46 -8.25 -15.03
N PHE A 151 3.79 -8.62 -13.80
CA PHE A 151 5.00 -8.18 -13.12
C PHE A 151 5.82 -9.41 -12.69
N PRO A 152 6.70 -9.95 -13.56
CA PRO A 152 7.44 -11.17 -13.28
C PRO A 152 8.21 -11.15 -11.95
N ILE A 153 8.35 -12.31 -11.31
CA ILE A 153 8.92 -12.43 -9.97
C ILE A 153 10.34 -11.86 -9.87
N GLU A 154 11.16 -11.98 -10.91
CA GLU A 154 12.50 -11.38 -10.96
C GLU A 154 12.43 -9.84 -10.90
N ALA A 155 11.47 -9.24 -11.59
CA ALA A 155 11.26 -7.81 -11.59
C ALA A 155 10.71 -7.32 -10.23
N GLN A 156 9.82 -8.10 -9.60
CA GLN A 156 9.39 -7.85 -8.21
C GLN A 156 10.58 -7.88 -7.25
N ARG A 157 11.46 -8.90 -7.35
CA ARG A 157 12.67 -9.03 -6.52
C ARG A 157 13.63 -7.86 -6.73
N GLN A 158 13.83 -7.43 -7.98
CA GLN A 158 14.68 -6.27 -8.29
C GLN A 158 14.11 -5.00 -7.65
N ALA A 159 12.80 -4.79 -7.74
CA ALA A 159 12.11 -3.65 -7.14
C ALA A 159 12.28 -3.64 -5.61
N VAL A 160 12.02 -4.77 -4.95
CA VAL A 160 12.21 -4.94 -3.50
C VAL A 160 13.65 -4.69 -3.08
N SER A 161 14.62 -5.21 -3.84
CA SER A 161 16.04 -5.01 -3.54
C SER A 161 16.43 -3.54 -3.63
N LYS A 162 15.94 -2.80 -4.63
CA LYS A 162 16.23 -1.37 -4.81
C LYS A 162 15.62 -0.51 -3.70
N ALA A 163 14.42 -0.88 -3.23
CA ALA A 163 13.75 -0.21 -2.12
C ALA A 163 14.21 -0.68 -0.72
N GLU A 164 15.16 -1.61 -0.66
CA GLU A 164 15.71 -2.18 0.58
C GLU A 164 14.65 -2.76 1.54
N ILE A 165 13.50 -3.20 1.01
CA ILE A 165 12.41 -3.79 1.81
C ILE A 165 12.88 -5.15 2.35
N LYS A 166 12.79 -5.33 3.68
CA LYS A 166 13.28 -6.54 4.37
C LYS A 166 12.19 -7.52 4.74
N HIS A 167 10.98 -7.04 5.04
CA HIS A 167 9.84 -7.90 5.37
C HIS A 167 9.23 -8.41 4.07
N THR A 168 9.35 -9.71 3.80
CA THR A 168 8.83 -10.29 2.56
C THR A 168 8.14 -11.63 2.80
N TYR A 169 7.07 -11.86 2.03
CA TYR A 169 6.39 -13.15 1.92
C TYR A 169 6.20 -13.52 0.45
N LEU A 170 5.90 -14.78 0.16
CA LEU A 170 5.69 -15.28 -1.19
C LEU A 170 4.39 -16.08 -1.26
N LEU A 171 3.53 -15.70 -2.21
CA LEU A 171 2.43 -16.52 -2.72
C LEU A 171 2.92 -17.17 -4.02
N GLU A 172 3.51 -18.37 -3.91
CA GLU A 172 4.21 -19.02 -5.01
C GLU A 172 3.32 -19.26 -6.24
N ASP A 173 2.11 -19.77 -6.01
CA ASP A 173 1.17 -20.13 -7.09
C ASP A 173 0.19 -19.01 -7.48
N SER A 174 0.34 -17.80 -6.95
CA SER A 174 -0.60 -16.71 -7.25
C SER A 174 -0.15 -15.85 -8.43
N SER A 175 -1.13 -15.44 -9.25
CA SER A 175 -0.92 -14.51 -10.36
C SER A 175 -0.85 -13.05 -9.88
N HIS A 176 -1.08 -12.09 -10.79
CA HIS A 176 -1.20 -10.68 -10.45
C HIS A 176 -2.43 -10.33 -9.59
N SER A 177 -3.34 -11.28 -9.33
CA SER A 177 -4.62 -11.03 -8.62
C SER A 177 -4.80 -11.87 -7.35
N PRO A 178 -3.86 -11.85 -6.39
CA PRO A 178 -3.97 -12.65 -5.16
C PRO A 178 -5.19 -12.26 -4.31
N HIS A 179 -5.69 -11.04 -4.46
CA HIS A 179 -6.90 -10.54 -3.79
C HIS A 179 -8.19 -11.23 -4.27
N LEU A 180 -8.17 -11.88 -5.44
CA LEU A 180 -9.26 -12.72 -5.95
C LEU A 180 -8.98 -14.21 -5.72
N GLU A 181 -7.75 -14.64 -5.99
CA GLU A 181 -7.37 -16.06 -5.98
C GLU A 181 -7.19 -16.62 -4.57
N GLN A 182 -6.62 -15.82 -3.68
CA GLN A 182 -6.20 -16.24 -2.34
C GLN A 182 -6.50 -15.19 -1.26
N PRO A 183 -7.71 -14.60 -1.19
CA PRO A 183 -8.01 -13.46 -0.29
C PRO A 183 -7.74 -13.77 1.19
N GLU A 184 -8.12 -14.98 1.63
CA GLU A 184 -7.93 -15.43 3.01
C GLU A 184 -6.45 -15.57 3.40
N ASN A 185 -5.66 -16.17 2.50
CA ASN A 185 -4.23 -16.35 2.69
C ASN A 185 -3.50 -15.00 2.65
N LEU A 186 -3.84 -14.16 1.67
CA LEU A 186 -3.28 -12.82 1.52
C LEU A 186 -3.56 -11.95 2.74
N ALA A 187 -4.80 -11.92 3.25
CA ALA A 187 -5.14 -11.19 4.47
C ALA A 187 -4.34 -11.68 5.68
N GLY A 188 -4.17 -13.00 5.82
CA GLY A 188 -3.34 -13.62 6.85
C GLY A 188 -1.88 -13.13 6.78
N LEU A 189 -1.26 -13.23 5.61
CA LEU A 189 0.12 -12.78 5.38
C LEU A 189 0.30 -11.28 5.65
N VAL A 190 -0.66 -10.44 5.26
CA VAL A 190 -0.65 -9.01 5.57
C VAL A 190 -0.65 -8.80 7.09
N ILE A 191 -1.53 -9.47 7.83
CA ILE A 191 -1.62 -9.33 9.29
C ILE A 191 -0.35 -9.81 9.98
N ASP A 192 0.21 -10.94 9.55
CA ASP A 192 1.46 -11.47 10.11
C ASP A 192 2.64 -10.54 9.81
N MET A 193 2.71 -9.99 8.60
CA MET A 193 3.73 -8.99 8.24
C MET A 193 3.62 -7.73 9.08
N VAL A 194 2.39 -7.26 9.35
CA VAL A 194 2.17 -6.12 10.25
C VAL A 194 2.67 -6.44 11.66
N ARG A 195 2.45 -7.65 12.18
CA ARG A 195 2.97 -8.07 13.50
C ARG A 195 4.50 -8.06 13.51
N ASP A 196 5.13 -8.57 12.46
CA ASP A 196 6.59 -8.58 12.34
C ASP A 196 7.18 -7.17 12.30
N ILE A 197 6.55 -6.27 11.52
CA ILE A 197 6.96 -4.86 11.40
C ILE A 197 6.81 -4.11 12.72
N THR A 198 5.71 -4.35 13.44
CA THR A 198 5.37 -3.59 14.67
C THR A 198 5.92 -4.23 15.95
N GLY A 199 6.57 -5.39 15.86
CA GLY A 199 7.12 -6.12 17.00
C GLY A 199 6.06 -6.76 17.90
N GLY A 200 4.87 -7.05 17.36
CA GLY A 200 3.80 -7.71 18.09
C GLY A 200 4.17 -9.14 18.46
N THR A 201 4.14 -9.48 19.75
CA THR A 201 4.43 -10.81 20.28
C THR A 201 3.64 -11.89 19.53
N LYS A 202 4.33 -12.96 19.09
CA LYS A 202 3.68 -14.22 18.68
C LYS A 202 2.71 -14.64 19.78
N ILE A 203 1.47 -14.93 19.40
CA ILE A 203 0.48 -15.57 20.29
C ILE A 203 0.99 -16.97 20.63
#